data_AF-A0A1I7J9Q6-F1
#
_entry.id   AF-A0A1I7J9Q6-F1
#
_cell.length_a   1.000
_cell.length_b   1.000
_cell.length_c   1.000
_cell.angle_alpha   90.00
_cell.angle_beta   90.00
_cell.angle_gamma   90.00
#
_symmetry.space_group_name_H-M   'P 1'
#
loop_
_entity.id
_entity.type
_entity.pdbx_description
1 polymer ?
#
loop_
_entity_poly.entity_id
_entity_poly.type
_entity_poly.pdbx_seq_one_letter_code
_entity_poly.pdbx_strand_id
1 'polypeptide(L)'
;MKKQLAGFIAVLLSCPLAQAAPPAFAGIFSDHAVLQRGEPLTVWGRATPGLPVKVSLAGATAGASAGADGRWRVSLPAMAAGGPHTLSVSGADGATTLKDIMIGDVYLCGGQSNMEFPVRLSTGALDQFPGNPDLRFINVQATTEAAVQQDLKQPVAWTVVTPKSVGEASAACYHMARRLQQSQKVAVGFIKSTWGGTTIQGWISPSSLQTLPDYASRVAALADMAANPPKAMADEARRHDQWWEAHDPQAKAQHAWRTPQFDDAAWPSLTSESLADFEGAAWFRTSVTLTEAQARAANGVQLGPVDNHDSTWVNGVRVGGGSVHWMWRDYAVPAGVFQPGRNVIAIRVLAGKRGGLTGKAEQRGIRTSDGQFIALSAPWKYQLGMRASGLSIPAAPWEVPNSLSTHYNAMIAPLAGYKFKLAAWYQGEANTGAAQEYETLLPLLIADWRKTFAQPRLPFLVVQLTAFGAVAAKPGRSDWAQLREAQARTVRKDPYAGLAVTIDIGDRSDIHPPQKAVIGERLARAARALAYGEAIAPGGPEAAAVKRAGEDLVLTFKNTGGGLRTYSSGHAIGFEACAGAVCQFVLAVPQGDTVTLKGANQPGTTHVRYAWADAPYVNLYSADDLPAAPFEMAL
;
A
#
# COMPACT_ATOMS: atom_id res chain seq x y z
N MET A 1 1.29 82.20 21.62
CA MET A 1 1.59 80.77 21.39
C MET A 1 0.26 80.02 21.30
N LYS A 2 -0.13 79.59 20.09
CA LYS A 2 -1.42 78.91 19.80
C LYS A 2 -1.29 77.42 20.18
N LYS A 3 -2.21 76.89 21.00
CA LYS A 3 -2.34 75.45 21.25
C LYS A 3 -3.26 74.84 20.19
N GLN A 4 -2.74 73.91 19.39
CA GLN A 4 -3.53 73.09 18.46
C GLN A 4 -4.00 71.82 19.19
N LEU A 5 -5.31 71.57 19.13
CA LEU A 5 -5.96 70.34 19.56
C LEU A 5 -5.89 69.36 18.38
N ALA A 6 -5.20 68.22 18.54
CA ALA A 6 -5.22 67.12 17.57
C ALA A 6 -6.27 66.10 17.99
N GLY A 7 -7.34 65.96 17.20
CA GLY A 7 -8.37 64.94 17.38
C GLY A 7 -7.92 63.60 16.78
N PHE A 8 -7.98 62.54 17.59
CA PHE A 8 -7.81 61.16 17.13
C PHE A 8 -9.10 60.68 16.46
N ILE A 9 -9.07 60.43 15.16
CA ILE A 9 -10.11 59.70 14.43
C ILE A 9 -9.84 58.20 14.61
N ALA A 10 -10.72 57.51 15.33
CA ALA A 10 -10.71 56.06 15.43
C ALA A 10 -11.25 55.46 14.12
N VAL A 11 -10.36 54.85 13.32
CA VAL A 11 -10.74 54.05 12.16
C VAL A 11 -11.24 52.70 12.67
N LEU A 12 -12.57 52.53 12.67
CA LEU A 12 -13.21 51.23 12.87
C LEU A 12 -12.91 50.33 11.67
N LEU A 13 -11.94 49.43 11.82
CA LEU A 13 -11.72 48.30 10.92
C LEU A 13 -12.92 47.36 11.00
N SER A 14 -13.86 47.50 10.05
CA SER A 14 -14.90 46.51 9.80
C SER A 14 -14.25 45.24 9.28
N CYS A 15 -14.03 44.27 10.17
CA CYS A 15 -13.65 42.92 9.77
C CYS A 15 -14.82 42.35 8.94
N PRO A 16 -14.63 41.98 7.66
CA PRO A 16 -15.71 41.40 6.88
C PRO A 16 -16.18 40.12 7.56
N LEU A 17 -17.45 40.07 7.94
CA LEU A 17 -18.11 38.83 8.38
C LEU A 17 -17.95 37.83 7.24
N ALA A 18 -17.12 36.80 7.45
CA ALA A 18 -16.99 35.71 6.50
C ALA A 18 -18.39 35.13 6.30
N GLN A 19 -18.90 35.23 5.08
CA GLN A 19 -20.20 34.68 4.73
C GLN A 19 -20.15 33.17 4.95
N ALA A 20 -20.99 32.66 5.85
CA ALA A 20 -20.99 31.26 6.22
C ALA A 20 -21.26 30.40 4.97
N ALA A 21 -20.42 29.38 4.77
CA ALA A 21 -20.54 28.48 3.63
C ALA A 21 -21.63 27.43 3.89
N PRO A 22 -22.34 26.97 2.84
CA PRO A 22 -23.26 25.84 2.97
C PRO A 22 -22.57 24.60 3.55
N PRO A 23 -23.30 23.73 4.28
CA PRO A 23 -22.76 22.46 4.74
C PRO A 23 -22.21 21.62 3.57
N ALA A 24 -20.99 21.11 3.70
CA ALA A 24 -20.32 20.30 2.69
C ALA A 24 -20.25 18.83 3.12
N PHE A 25 -20.28 17.91 2.15
CA PHE A 25 -20.00 16.49 2.39
C PHE A 25 -18.50 16.23 2.52
N ALA A 26 -18.13 15.13 3.17
CA ALA A 26 -16.76 14.62 3.13
C ALA A 26 -16.34 14.21 1.71
N GLY A 27 -15.04 14.25 1.43
CA GLY A 27 -14.47 14.11 0.08
C GLY A 27 -14.76 12.80 -0.65
N ILE A 28 -15.21 11.76 0.07
CA ILE A 28 -15.61 10.47 -0.52
C ILE A 28 -16.99 10.52 -1.21
N PHE A 29 -17.81 11.51 -0.88
CA PHE A 29 -19.11 11.71 -1.50
C PHE A 29 -18.99 12.69 -2.66
N SER A 30 -19.44 12.27 -3.84
CA SER A 30 -19.56 13.11 -5.03
C SER A 30 -20.81 12.73 -5.80
N ASP A 31 -21.10 13.44 -6.90
CA ASP A 31 -22.02 12.94 -7.91
C ASP A 31 -21.61 11.52 -8.35
N HIS A 32 -22.58 10.72 -8.77
CA HIS A 32 -22.41 9.33 -9.20
C HIS A 32 -22.05 8.33 -8.07
N ALA A 33 -22.09 8.71 -6.79
CA ALA A 33 -21.73 7.79 -5.71
C ALA A 33 -22.61 6.54 -5.65
N VAL A 34 -22.02 5.42 -5.21
CA VAL A 34 -22.75 4.19 -4.85
C VAL A 34 -22.62 3.98 -3.35
N LEU A 35 -23.74 4.00 -2.63
CA LEU A 35 -23.81 3.73 -1.20
C LEU A 35 -24.26 2.28 -0.94
N GLN A 36 -23.72 1.64 0.09
CA GLN A 36 -23.97 0.22 0.37
C GLN A 36 -25.43 -0.07 0.75
N ARG A 37 -26.10 -0.89 -0.04
CA ARG A 37 -27.46 -1.39 0.21
C ARG A 37 -27.52 -2.30 1.43
N GLY A 38 -28.69 -2.37 2.06
CA GLY A 38 -28.98 -3.31 3.15
C GLY A 38 -28.29 -3.02 4.48
N GLU A 39 -27.57 -1.89 4.57
CA GLU A 39 -26.87 -1.44 5.77
C GLU A 39 -27.26 0.01 6.10
N PRO A 40 -27.29 0.42 7.38
CA PRO A 40 -27.45 1.83 7.73
C PRO A 40 -26.36 2.69 7.09
N LEU A 41 -26.77 3.79 6.46
CA LEU A 41 -25.87 4.67 5.72
C LEU A 41 -25.36 5.79 6.61
N THR A 42 -24.07 5.81 6.89
CA THR A 42 -23.46 6.97 7.56
C THR A 42 -23.11 8.02 6.52
N VAL A 43 -23.58 9.25 6.69
CA VAL A 43 -23.23 10.41 5.87
C VAL A 43 -22.60 11.45 6.77
N TRP A 44 -21.50 12.05 6.34
CA TRP A 44 -20.73 13.00 7.16
C TRP A 44 -20.10 14.09 6.29
N GLY A 45 -19.64 15.14 6.96
CA GLY A 45 -19.03 16.28 6.31
C GLY A 45 -18.71 17.42 7.26
N ARG A 46 -18.68 18.65 6.73
CA ARG A 46 -18.39 19.87 7.50
C ARG A 46 -19.51 20.90 7.37
N ALA A 47 -19.68 21.70 8.40
CA ALA A 47 -20.56 22.87 8.42
C ALA A 47 -20.03 23.86 9.48
N THR A 48 -20.64 25.04 9.56
CA THR A 48 -20.37 26.01 10.62
C THR A 48 -20.54 25.36 12.01
N PRO A 49 -19.53 25.42 12.90
CA PRO A 49 -19.60 24.79 14.23
C PRO A 49 -20.85 25.16 15.01
N GLY A 50 -21.47 24.17 15.65
CA GLY A 50 -22.69 24.34 16.46
C GLY A 50 -23.99 24.42 15.67
N LEU A 51 -23.96 24.65 14.35
CA LEU A 51 -25.18 24.78 13.56
C LEU A 51 -25.80 23.42 13.20
N PRO A 52 -27.14 23.33 13.14
CA PRO A 52 -27.84 22.11 12.74
C PRO A 52 -27.73 21.88 11.22
N VAL A 53 -27.61 20.62 10.85
CA VAL A 53 -27.69 20.12 9.47
C VAL A 53 -28.83 19.10 9.35
N LYS A 54 -29.48 19.07 8.20
CA LYS A 54 -30.47 18.05 7.81
C LYS A 54 -30.02 17.41 6.50
N VAL A 55 -29.91 16.09 6.51
CA VAL A 55 -29.56 15.28 5.34
C VAL A 55 -30.82 14.58 4.81
N SER A 56 -30.95 14.50 3.48
CA SER A 56 -32.03 13.78 2.80
C SER A 56 -31.49 12.89 1.70
N LEU A 57 -32.03 11.67 1.60
CA LEU A 57 -31.74 10.72 0.52
C LEU A 57 -32.92 9.76 0.35
N ALA A 58 -33.40 9.59 -0.89
CA ALA A 58 -34.48 8.66 -1.21
C ALA A 58 -35.74 8.81 -0.31
N GLY A 59 -36.07 10.04 0.09
CA GLY A 59 -37.19 10.35 0.99
C GLY A 59 -36.89 10.16 2.49
N ALA A 60 -35.82 9.47 2.87
CA ALA A 60 -35.35 9.40 4.24
C ALA A 60 -34.64 10.69 4.65
N THR A 61 -34.82 11.12 5.90
CA THR A 61 -34.13 12.30 6.43
C THR A 61 -33.54 12.03 7.82
N ALA A 62 -32.42 12.66 8.12
CA ALA A 62 -31.78 12.64 9.42
C ALA A 62 -31.14 14.01 9.71
N GLY A 63 -31.00 14.37 10.98
CA GLY A 63 -30.37 15.63 11.39
C GLY A 63 -29.30 15.42 12.46
N ALA A 64 -28.34 16.34 12.50
CA ALA A 64 -27.32 16.43 13.54
C ALA A 64 -26.89 17.90 13.68
N SER A 65 -26.11 18.23 14.70
CA SER A 65 -25.39 19.50 14.76
C SER A 65 -23.92 19.30 14.46
N ALA A 66 -23.29 20.26 13.79
CA ALA A 66 -21.84 20.27 13.63
C ALA A 66 -21.15 20.45 14.99
N GLY A 67 -20.14 19.65 15.27
CA GLY A 67 -19.31 19.77 16.46
C GLY A 67 -18.48 21.06 16.46
N ALA A 68 -17.72 21.28 17.54
CA ALA A 68 -16.83 22.44 17.68
C ALA A 68 -15.74 22.50 16.59
N ASP A 69 -15.38 21.35 16.03
CA ASP A 69 -14.45 21.19 14.90
C ASP A 69 -15.11 21.41 13.51
N GLY A 70 -16.41 21.74 13.50
CA GLY A 70 -17.24 21.91 12.31
C GLY A 70 -17.65 20.60 11.65
N ARG A 71 -17.39 19.43 12.24
CA ARG A 71 -17.76 18.14 11.65
C ARG A 71 -19.16 17.73 12.05
N TRP A 72 -19.90 17.13 11.12
CA TRP A 72 -21.20 16.52 11.40
C TRP A 72 -21.24 15.11 10.84
N ARG A 73 -22.09 14.26 11.44
CA ARG A 73 -22.34 12.88 11.00
C ARG A 73 -23.80 12.54 11.30
N VAL A 74 -24.46 11.90 10.35
CA VAL A 74 -25.82 11.36 10.51
C VAL A 74 -25.85 9.89 10.08
N SER A 75 -26.81 9.15 10.61
CA SER A 75 -27.13 7.80 10.13
C SER A 75 -28.51 7.83 9.48
N LEU A 76 -28.59 7.41 8.22
CA LEU A 76 -29.83 7.12 7.53
C LEU A 76 -30.16 5.62 7.67
N PRO A 77 -31.44 5.22 7.59
CA PRO A 77 -31.82 3.82 7.65
C PRO A 77 -31.22 3.02 6.49
N ALA A 78 -31.19 1.69 6.64
CA ALA A 78 -30.83 0.80 5.55
C ALA A 78 -31.82 0.93 4.38
N MET A 79 -31.30 0.91 3.16
CA MET A 79 -32.08 1.08 1.94
C MET A 79 -31.91 -0.11 1.00
N ALA A 80 -32.97 -0.44 0.27
CA ALA A 80 -32.90 -1.40 -0.84
C ALA A 80 -32.11 -0.80 -2.02
N ALA A 81 -31.62 -1.66 -2.92
CA ALA A 81 -30.94 -1.20 -4.12
C ALA A 81 -31.87 -0.33 -4.99
N GLY A 82 -31.33 0.73 -5.59
CA GLY A 82 -32.11 1.67 -6.39
C GLY A 82 -31.37 2.97 -6.70
N GLY A 83 -32.08 3.88 -7.34
CA GLY A 83 -31.57 5.15 -7.81
C GLY A 83 -31.87 5.36 -9.31
N PRO A 84 -31.42 6.47 -9.90
CA PRO A 84 -30.65 7.54 -9.26
C PRO A 84 -31.46 8.36 -8.25
N HIS A 85 -30.82 8.72 -7.14
CA HIS A 85 -31.35 9.63 -6.13
C HIS A 85 -30.52 10.92 -6.06
N THR A 86 -31.07 11.92 -5.36
CA THR A 86 -30.33 13.12 -4.94
C THR A 86 -30.04 13.00 -3.45
N LEU A 87 -28.76 13.11 -3.08
CA LEU A 87 -28.32 13.28 -1.69
C LEU A 87 -28.21 14.78 -1.41
N SER A 88 -28.89 15.28 -0.38
CA SER A 88 -28.78 16.69 0.02
C SER A 88 -28.43 16.86 1.48
N VAL A 89 -27.67 17.90 1.80
CA VAL A 89 -27.49 18.42 3.15
C VAL A 89 -27.87 19.90 3.14
N SER A 90 -28.66 20.31 4.12
CA SER A 90 -29.11 21.69 4.30
C SER A 90 -28.88 22.15 5.73
N GLY A 91 -28.48 23.41 5.90
CA GLY A 91 -28.39 24.10 7.18
C GLY A 91 -28.90 25.53 7.04
N ALA A 92 -28.76 26.34 8.10
CA ALA A 92 -29.12 27.76 8.06
C ALA A 92 -28.35 28.53 6.97
N ASP A 93 -27.14 28.07 6.65
CA ASP A 93 -26.19 28.73 5.72
C ASP A 93 -26.34 28.24 4.26
N GLY A 94 -27.41 27.49 3.94
CA GLY A 94 -27.70 27.01 2.60
C GLY A 94 -27.73 25.49 2.48
N ALA A 95 -27.66 24.98 1.23
CA ALA A 95 -27.71 23.56 0.95
C ALA A 95 -26.70 23.12 -0.12
N THR A 96 -26.22 21.89 0.01
CA THR A 96 -25.38 21.22 -0.98
C THR A 96 -26.07 19.93 -1.41
N THR A 97 -26.01 19.63 -2.72
CA THR A 97 -26.66 18.47 -3.32
C THR A 97 -25.68 17.70 -4.19
N LEU A 98 -25.77 16.37 -4.15
CA LEU A 98 -25.08 15.45 -5.03
C LEU A 98 -26.13 14.63 -5.79
N LYS A 99 -25.91 14.41 -7.08
CA LYS A 99 -26.84 13.79 -8.03
C LYS A 99 -26.34 12.41 -8.47
N ASP A 100 -27.26 11.64 -9.06
CA ASP A 100 -26.98 10.28 -9.54
C ASP A 100 -26.43 9.36 -8.44
N ILE A 101 -27.02 9.43 -7.25
CA ILE A 101 -26.64 8.59 -6.12
C ILE A 101 -27.37 7.26 -6.23
N MET A 102 -26.61 6.16 -6.26
CA MET A 102 -27.17 4.81 -6.28
C MET A 102 -27.03 4.15 -4.92
N ILE A 103 -28.02 3.34 -4.57
CA ILE A 103 -27.93 2.36 -3.50
C ILE A 103 -27.61 1.01 -4.15
N GLY A 104 -26.47 0.41 -3.82
CA GLY A 104 -25.90 -0.75 -4.51
C GLY A 104 -24.89 -1.51 -3.66
N ASP A 105 -24.09 -2.38 -4.27
CA ASP A 105 -23.00 -3.05 -3.55
C ASP A 105 -21.69 -2.25 -3.69
N VAL A 106 -20.95 -2.09 -2.60
CA VAL A 106 -19.70 -1.33 -2.57
C VAL A 106 -18.53 -2.22 -2.15
N TYR A 107 -17.45 -2.22 -2.92
CA TYR A 107 -16.26 -3.01 -2.64
C TYR A 107 -15.05 -2.11 -2.34
N LEU A 108 -14.26 -2.50 -1.34
CA LEU A 108 -12.95 -1.87 -1.08
C LEU A 108 -11.84 -2.74 -1.68
N CYS A 109 -11.01 -2.18 -2.55
CA CYS A 109 -9.91 -2.88 -3.19
C CYS A 109 -8.58 -2.23 -2.77
N GLY A 110 -7.79 -2.95 -1.98
CA GLY A 110 -6.53 -2.47 -1.41
C GLY A 110 -5.33 -3.34 -1.73
N GLY A 111 -4.15 -2.78 -1.51
CA GLY A 111 -2.88 -3.47 -1.69
C GLY A 111 -1.85 -2.66 -2.47
N GLN A 112 -0.97 -3.36 -3.20
CA GLN A 112 0.12 -2.73 -3.94
C GLN A 112 -0.10 -2.77 -5.46
N SER A 113 1.00 -2.76 -6.22
CA SER A 113 1.04 -2.60 -7.68
C SER A 113 0.13 -3.57 -8.43
N ASN A 114 -0.04 -4.80 -7.95
CA ASN A 114 -0.92 -5.78 -8.57
C ASN A 114 -2.43 -5.50 -8.37
N MET A 115 -2.83 -4.87 -7.25
CA MET A 115 -4.19 -4.31 -7.12
C MET A 115 -4.32 -2.99 -7.89
N GLU A 116 -3.26 -2.18 -7.92
CA GLU A 116 -3.23 -0.89 -8.62
C GLU A 116 -3.35 -1.03 -10.14
N PHE A 117 -2.85 -2.15 -10.67
CA PHE A 117 -2.67 -2.44 -12.09
C PHE A 117 -3.91 -2.05 -12.91
N PRO A 118 -3.77 -1.12 -13.87
CA PRO A 118 -4.91 -0.54 -14.56
C PRO A 118 -5.45 -1.44 -15.67
N VAL A 119 -6.76 -1.35 -15.93
CA VAL A 119 -7.45 -2.12 -16.98
C VAL A 119 -6.77 -1.97 -18.34
N ARG A 120 -6.31 -0.75 -18.69
CA ARG A 120 -5.66 -0.48 -19.99
C ARG A 120 -4.35 -1.26 -20.24
N LEU A 121 -3.75 -1.83 -19.20
CA LEU A 121 -2.53 -2.65 -19.31
C LEU A 121 -2.84 -4.16 -19.24
N SER A 122 -4.10 -4.56 -19.09
CA SER A 122 -4.48 -5.97 -18.95
C SER A 122 -4.46 -6.69 -20.30
N THR A 123 -4.28 -8.01 -20.28
CA THR A 123 -4.45 -8.84 -21.48
C THR A 123 -5.85 -8.62 -22.07
N GLY A 124 -5.92 -8.41 -23.39
CA GLY A 124 -7.19 -8.11 -24.08
C GLY A 124 -7.64 -6.65 -23.99
N ALA A 125 -6.84 -5.74 -23.43
CA ALA A 125 -7.20 -4.32 -23.31
C ALA A 125 -7.20 -3.54 -24.64
N LEU A 126 -6.71 -4.14 -25.73
CA LEU A 126 -6.78 -3.58 -27.09
C LEU A 126 -8.23 -3.55 -27.62
N ASP A 127 -9.09 -4.43 -27.11
CA ASP A 127 -10.52 -4.39 -27.38
C ASP A 127 -11.16 -3.34 -26.45
N GLN A 128 -11.86 -2.36 -27.03
CA GLN A 128 -12.51 -1.30 -26.24
C GLN A 128 -13.48 -1.93 -25.24
N PHE A 129 -13.19 -1.78 -23.94
CA PHE A 129 -14.10 -2.28 -22.90
C PHE A 129 -15.43 -1.53 -22.99
N PRO A 130 -16.57 -2.24 -23.04
CA PRO A 130 -17.87 -1.59 -23.12
C PRO A 130 -18.14 -0.77 -21.86
N GLY A 131 -18.80 0.37 -22.03
CA GLY A 131 -19.32 1.15 -20.91
C GLY A 131 -20.37 0.34 -20.13
N ASN A 132 -20.44 0.56 -18.82
CA ASN A 132 -21.46 -0.01 -17.96
C ASN A 132 -21.87 1.05 -16.92
N PRO A 133 -23.04 1.71 -17.06
CA PRO A 133 -23.44 2.79 -16.17
C PRO A 133 -23.72 2.33 -14.73
N ASP A 134 -23.94 1.02 -14.52
CA ASP A 134 -24.11 0.41 -13.21
C ASP A 134 -22.78 0.09 -12.52
N LEU A 135 -21.64 0.24 -13.21
CA LEU A 135 -20.32 0.13 -12.61
C LEU A 135 -19.70 1.50 -12.42
N ARG A 136 -19.23 1.77 -11.20
CA ARG A 136 -18.62 3.06 -10.84
C ARG A 136 -17.42 2.84 -9.93
N PHE A 137 -16.44 3.73 -10.00
CA PHE A 137 -15.22 3.56 -9.22
C PHE A 137 -14.66 4.86 -8.68
N ILE A 138 -13.87 4.72 -7.61
CA ILE A 138 -13.00 5.75 -7.06
C ILE A 138 -11.56 5.26 -7.14
N ASN A 139 -10.66 6.17 -7.53
CA ASN A 139 -9.23 6.01 -7.36
C ASN A 139 -8.76 6.94 -6.23
N VAL A 140 -8.53 6.38 -5.04
CA VAL A 140 -7.86 7.11 -3.96
C VAL A 140 -6.41 7.32 -4.39
N GLN A 141 -5.97 8.59 -4.36
CA GLN A 141 -4.61 8.95 -4.73
C GLN A 141 -3.62 8.38 -3.71
N ALA A 142 -2.48 7.89 -4.19
CA ALA A 142 -1.38 7.44 -3.36
C ALA A 142 -0.87 8.60 -2.49
N THR A 143 -0.99 8.46 -1.17
CA THR A 143 -0.56 9.47 -0.20
C THR A 143 -0.24 8.85 1.16
N THR A 144 0.48 9.59 2.01
CA THR A 144 0.91 9.16 3.33
C THR A 144 0.78 10.28 4.33
N GLU A 145 0.35 9.95 5.55
CA GLU A 145 0.27 10.92 6.64
C GLU A 145 0.73 10.29 7.96
N ALA A 146 1.55 11.04 8.71
CA ALA A 146 1.95 10.61 10.05
C ALA A 146 0.76 10.58 11.02
N ALA A 147 -0.15 11.56 10.90
CA ALA A 147 -1.38 11.62 11.68
C ALA A 147 -2.53 10.90 10.97
N VAL A 148 -3.40 10.23 11.73
CA VAL A 148 -4.67 9.68 11.21
C VAL A 148 -5.53 10.81 10.65
N GLN A 149 -5.89 10.73 9.38
CA GLN A 149 -6.75 11.72 8.73
C GLN A 149 -8.22 11.38 8.91
N GLN A 150 -9.05 12.42 9.00
CA GLN A 150 -10.51 12.30 9.11
C GLN A 150 -11.22 12.41 7.75
N ASP A 151 -10.52 12.88 6.73
CA ASP A 151 -11.01 12.98 5.34
C ASP A 151 -9.83 12.81 4.37
N LEU A 152 -10.15 12.53 3.11
CA LEU A 152 -9.16 12.39 2.04
C LEU A 152 -8.54 13.76 1.74
N LYS A 153 -7.20 13.84 1.80
CA LYS A 153 -6.49 15.10 1.52
C LYS A 153 -6.57 15.51 0.06
N GLN A 154 -6.55 14.54 -0.84
CA GLN A 154 -6.65 14.78 -2.28
C GLN A 154 -8.10 14.56 -2.73
N PRO A 155 -8.63 15.42 -3.61
CA PRO A 155 -9.97 15.26 -4.12
C PRO A 155 -10.09 13.93 -4.89
N VAL A 156 -11.19 13.24 -4.68
CA VAL A 156 -11.59 12.06 -5.44
C VAL A 156 -13.00 12.26 -5.96
N ALA A 157 -13.37 11.52 -7.00
CA ALA A 157 -14.72 11.54 -7.55
C ALA A 157 -15.12 10.15 -8.00
N TRP A 158 -16.38 9.80 -7.74
CA TRP A 158 -17.02 8.63 -8.33
C TRP A 158 -17.10 8.80 -9.83
N THR A 159 -16.52 7.84 -10.55
CA THR A 159 -16.43 7.84 -11.99
C THR A 159 -17.24 6.69 -12.55
N VAL A 160 -18.20 6.98 -13.43
CA VAL A 160 -18.96 5.96 -14.16
C VAL A 160 -18.05 5.23 -15.15
N VAL A 161 -18.19 3.91 -15.26
CA VAL A 161 -17.44 3.10 -16.24
C VAL A 161 -17.96 3.38 -17.64
N THR A 162 -17.11 3.98 -18.46
CA THR A 162 -17.31 4.26 -19.88
C THR A 162 -16.08 3.77 -20.65
N PRO A 163 -16.13 3.66 -21.99
CA PRO A 163 -14.94 3.35 -22.77
C PRO A 163 -13.76 4.31 -22.54
N LYS A 164 -14.03 5.56 -22.10
CA LYS A 164 -12.99 6.57 -21.81
C LYS A 164 -12.39 6.45 -20.40
N SER A 165 -13.16 5.99 -19.42
CA SER A 165 -12.76 5.99 -18.01
C SER A 165 -12.27 4.64 -17.51
N VAL A 166 -12.78 3.54 -18.09
CA VAL A 166 -12.52 2.17 -17.63
C VAL A 166 -11.03 1.82 -17.57
N GLY A 167 -10.21 2.38 -18.46
CA GLY A 167 -8.77 2.14 -18.53
C GLY A 167 -8.02 2.49 -17.24
N GLU A 168 -8.53 3.43 -16.44
CA GLU A 168 -7.88 3.92 -15.21
C GLU A 168 -8.34 3.18 -13.93
N ALA A 169 -9.33 2.30 -14.04
CA ALA A 169 -9.79 1.47 -12.93
C ALA A 169 -8.76 0.38 -12.61
N SER A 170 -8.72 -0.07 -11.35
CA SER A 170 -8.03 -1.31 -10.98
C SER A 170 -8.61 -2.48 -11.77
N ALA A 171 -7.77 -3.21 -12.49
CA ALA A 171 -8.20 -4.31 -13.35
C ALA A 171 -8.82 -5.47 -12.56
N ALA A 172 -8.14 -5.92 -11.50
CA ALA A 172 -8.65 -7.00 -10.65
C ALA A 172 -10.01 -6.62 -10.03
N CYS A 173 -10.12 -5.38 -9.53
CA CYS A 173 -11.35 -4.87 -8.93
C CYS A 173 -12.48 -4.70 -9.96
N TYR A 174 -12.17 -4.17 -11.14
CA TYR A 174 -13.13 -3.99 -12.23
C TYR A 174 -13.70 -5.33 -12.71
N HIS A 175 -12.86 -6.32 -12.98
CA HIS A 175 -13.32 -7.62 -13.47
C HIS A 175 -14.15 -8.35 -12.41
N MET A 176 -13.76 -8.29 -11.12
CA MET A 176 -14.58 -8.77 -10.02
C MET A 176 -15.95 -8.07 -9.99
N ALA A 177 -15.95 -6.73 -10.04
CA ALA A 177 -17.16 -5.92 -9.97
C ALA A 177 -18.11 -6.19 -11.13
N ARG A 178 -17.58 -6.26 -12.35
CA ARG A 178 -18.33 -6.60 -13.56
C ARG A 178 -18.99 -7.97 -13.44
N ARG A 179 -18.24 -8.98 -13.00
CA ARG A 179 -18.77 -10.35 -12.86
C ARG A 179 -19.88 -10.45 -11.83
N LEU A 180 -19.72 -9.76 -10.70
CA LEU A 180 -20.73 -9.72 -9.64
C LEU A 180 -21.96 -8.92 -10.08
N GLN A 181 -21.79 -7.75 -10.70
CA GLN A 181 -22.89 -6.94 -11.20
C GLN A 181 -23.79 -7.69 -12.18
N GLN A 182 -23.23 -8.51 -13.08
CA GLN A 182 -24.00 -9.37 -13.99
C GLN A 182 -24.94 -10.34 -13.26
N SER A 183 -24.51 -10.87 -12.11
CA SER A 183 -25.31 -11.80 -11.30
C SER A 183 -26.32 -11.08 -10.40
N GLN A 184 -25.89 -9.99 -9.75
CA GLN A 184 -26.66 -9.29 -8.73
C GLN A 184 -27.64 -8.28 -9.32
N LYS A 185 -27.39 -7.80 -10.55
CA LYS A 185 -28.23 -6.84 -11.30
C LYS A 185 -28.56 -5.57 -10.50
N VAL A 186 -27.57 -5.05 -9.79
CA VAL A 186 -27.63 -3.78 -9.05
C VAL A 186 -26.43 -2.91 -9.40
N ALA A 187 -26.51 -1.62 -9.11
CA ALA A 187 -25.33 -0.76 -9.18
C ALA A 187 -24.22 -1.30 -8.26
N VAL A 188 -22.99 -1.28 -8.76
CA VAL A 188 -21.79 -1.69 -8.05
C VAL A 188 -20.77 -0.57 -8.08
N GLY A 189 -20.35 -0.15 -6.90
CA GLY A 189 -19.26 0.79 -6.68
C GLY A 189 -18.01 0.06 -6.19
N PHE A 190 -16.83 0.50 -6.61
CA PHE A 190 -15.60 0.00 -6.02
C PHE A 190 -14.55 1.09 -5.79
N ILE A 191 -13.90 1.03 -4.64
CA ILE A 191 -12.94 2.02 -4.17
C ILE A 191 -11.55 1.41 -4.21
N LYS A 192 -10.68 1.93 -5.08
CA LYS A 192 -9.27 1.56 -5.15
C LYS A 192 -8.48 2.40 -4.15
N SER A 193 -7.82 1.75 -3.19
CA SER A 193 -6.89 2.36 -2.23
C SER A 193 -5.58 1.58 -2.24
N THR A 194 -4.65 1.96 -3.13
CA THR A 194 -3.50 1.12 -3.50
C THR A 194 -2.23 1.94 -3.68
N TRP A 195 -1.06 1.34 -3.42
CA TRP A 195 0.24 1.93 -3.78
C TRP A 195 1.31 0.86 -4.00
N GLY A 196 1.84 0.80 -5.22
CA GLY A 196 2.98 -0.03 -5.62
C GLY A 196 4.20 0.02 -4.68
N GLY A 197 4.77 -1.16 -4.40
CA GLY A 197 5.98 -1.32 -3.60
C GLY A 197 5.78 -1.21 -2.09
N THR A 198 4.56 -1.01 -1.60
CA THR A 198 4.30 -0.84 -0.17
C THR A 198 4.24 -2.17 0.59
N THR A 199 4.71 -2.13 1.83
CA THR A 199 4.64 -3.25 2.78
C THR A 199 3.36 -3.20 3.60
N ILE A 200 2.84 -4.35 4.05
CA ILE A 200 1.56 -4.46 4.77
C ILE A 200 1.46 -3.59 6.03
N GLN A 201 2.59 -3.33 6.71
CA GLN A 201 2.70 -2.49 7.90
C GLN A 201 2.12 -1.09 7.71
N GLY A 202 2.26 -0.53 6.50
CA GLY A 202 1.76 0.80 6.16
C GLY A 202 0.23 0.89 6.15
N TRP A 203 -0.45 -0.26 6.04
CA TRP A 203 -1.90 -0.37 5.86
C TRP A 203 -2.65 -0.78 7.14
N ILE A 204 -1.94 -0.94 8.26
CA ILE A 204 -2.48 -1.27 9.58
C ILE A 204 -2.48 -0.01 10.45
N SER A 205 -3.58 0.23 11.18
CA SER A 205 -3.68 1.39 12.06
C SER A 205 -2.57 1.46 13.11
N PRO A 206 -2.18 2.67 13.56
CA PRO A 206 -1.21 2.80 14.66
C PRO A 206 -1.66 2.03 15.90
N SER A 207 -2.97 2.04 16.19
CA SER A 207 -3.55 1.41 17.37
C SER A 207 -3.45 -0.12 17.37
N SER A 208 -3.45 -0.74 16.19
CA SER A 208 -3.30 -2.17 16.03
C SER A 208 -1.84 -2.56 15.91
N LEU A 209 -1.05 -1.81 15.13
CA LEU A 209 0.36 -2.13 14.93
C LEU A 209 1.18 -1.98 16.22
N GLN A 210 0.88 -1.00 17.07
CA GLN A 210 1.54 -0.82 18.37
C GLN A 210 1.34 -1.99 19.35
N THR A 211 0.37 -2.87 19.11
CA THR A 211 0.14 -4.06 19.95
C THR A 211 1.25 -5.11 19.77
N LEU A 212 2.01 -5.00 18.67
CA LEU A 212 3.16 -5.84 18.40
C LEU A 212 4.42 -5.18 19.02
N PRO A 213 5.15 -5.87 19.93
CA PRO A 213 6.31 -5.30 20.62
C PRO A 213 7.38 -4.70 19.70
N ASP A 214 7.66 -5.37 18.59
CA ASP A 214 8.69 -4.95 17.60
C ASP A 214 8.34 -3.63 16.89
N TYR A 215 7.08 -3.20 16.96
CA TYR A 215 6.58 -2.00 16.31
C TYR A 215 6.31 -0.82 17.26
N ALA A 216 6.13 -1.08 18.55
CA ALA A 216 5.63 -0.09 19.51
C ALA A 216 6.47 1.21 19.53
N SER A 217 7.80 1.10 19.59
CA SER A 217 8.70 2.27 19.63
C SER A 217 8.70 3.06 18.32
N ARG A 218 8.61 2.37 17.18
CA ARG A 218 8.56 3.00 15.85
C ARG A 218 7.22 3.67 15.58
N VAL A 219 6.11 3.10 16.07
CA VAL A 219 4.79 3.75 16.03
C VAL A 219 4.76 4.98 16.93
N ALA A 220 5.41 4.95 18.10
CA ALA A 220 5.56 6.14 18.95
C ALA A 220 6.35 7.25 18.23
N ALA A 221 7.43 6.92 17.54
CA ALA A 221 8.19 7.87 16.73
C ALA A 221 7.34 8.46 15.57
N LEU A 222 6.41 7.69 14.98
CA LEU A 222 5.45 8.21 14.01
C LEU A 222 4.47 9.20 14.65
N ALA A 223 4.00 8.94 15.86
CA ALA A 223 3.14 9.87 16.61
C ALA A 223 3.88 11.18 16.93
N ASP A 224 5.17 11.11 17.26
CA ASP A 224 6.04 12.28 17.41
C ASP A 224 6.18 13.05 16.09
N MET A 225 6.32 12.34 14.96
CA MET A 225 6.36 12.97 13.63
C MET A 225 5.05 13.70 13.31
N ALA A 226 3.91 13.16 13.75
CA ALA A 226 2.61 13.82 13.59
C ALA A 226 2.47 15.08 14.47
N ALA A 227 2.97 15.04 15.72
CA ALA A 227 2.80 16.12 16.69
C ALA A 227 3.87 17.22 16.59
N ASN A 228 5.12 16.84 16.31
CA ASN A 228 6.29 17.73 16.27
C ASN A 228 7.33 17.21 15.26
N PRO A 229 7.14 17.47 13.95
CA PRO A 229 8.06 17.01 12.91
C PRO A 229 9.53 17.42 13.12
N PRO A 230 9.86 18.68 13.52
CA PRO A 230 11.25 19.05 13.77
C PRO A 230 11.93 18.20 14.85
N LYS A 231 11.23 17.92 15.95
CA LYS A 231 11.74 17.01 17.00
C LYS A 231 11.93 15.60 16.44
N ALA A 232 10.92 15.05 15.78
CA ALA A 232 10.99 13.68 15.25
C ALA A 232 12.12 13.49 14.25
N MET A 233 12.34 14.46 13.36
CA MET A 233 13.48 14.45 12.42
C MET A 233 14.82 14.55 13.15
N ALA A 234 14.93 15.36 14.21
CA ALA A 234 16.14 15.44 15.01
C ALA A 234 16.42 14.14 15.79
N ASP A 235 15.38 13.48 16.30
CA ASP A 235 15.50 12.21 17.02
C ASP A 235 15.92 11.09 16.08
N GLU A 236 15.33 11.05 14.89
CA GLU A 236 15.70 10.12 13.82
C GLU A 236 17.14 10.35 13.33
N ALA A 237 17.56 11.61 13.19
CA ALA A 237 18.94 11.93 12.87
C ALA A 237 19.92 11.40 13.94
N ARG A 238 19.57 11.53 15.24
CA ARG A 238 20.39 10.99 16.34
C ARG A 238 20.44 9.46 16.30
N ARG A 239 19.32 8.80 16.02
CA ARG A 239 19.26 7.34 15.88
C ARG A 239 20.16 6.85 14.73
N HIS A 240 20.15 7.55 13.60
CA HIS A 240 21.04 7.24 12.47
C HIS A 240 22.50 7.52 12.77
N ASP A 241 22.82 8.63 13.43
CA ASP A 241 24.20 8.92 13.86
C ASP A 241 24.71 7.83 14.83
N GLN A 242 23.90 7.40 15.80
CA GLN A 242 24.22 6.28 16.70
C GLN A 242 24.43 4.96 15.96
N TRP A 243 23.58 4.66 14.97
CA TRP A 243 23.77 3.48 14.12
C TRP A 243 25.11 3.54 13.40
N TRP A 244 25.45 4.69 12.79
CA TRP A 244 26.71 4.86 12.11
C TRP A 244 27.91 4.76 13.05
N GLU A 245 27.85 5.36 14.24
CA GLU A 245 28.92 5.27 15.24
C GLU A 245 29.13 3.85 15.76
N ALA A 246 28.07 3.02 15.79
CA ALA A 246 28.16 1.62 16.18
C ALA A 246 28.76 0.71 15.09
N HIS A 247 28.70 1.11 13.81
CA HIS A 247 29.13 0.27 12.69
C HIS A 247 30.38 0.78 11.97
N ASP A 248 30.61 2.09 11.92
CA ASP A 248 31.77 2.72 11.28
C ASP A 248 32.63 3.43 12.34
N PRO A 249 33.83 2.91 12.68
CA PRO A 249 34.72 3.52 13.67
C PRO A 249 35.12 4.96 13.36
N GLN A 250 35.03 5.39 12.10
CA GLN A 250 35.35 6.75 11.68
C GLN A 250 34.14 7.69 11.74
N ALA A 251 32.91 7.18 11.91
CA ALA A 251 31.67 7.97 11.81
C ALA A 251 31.71 9.28 12.60
N LYS A 252 32.18 9.22 13.86
CA LYS A 252 32.23 10.39 14.74
C LYS A 252 33.20 11.46 14.23
N ALA A 253 34.35 11.08 13.70
CA ALA A 253 35.30 12.01 13.07
C ALA A 253 34.74 12.58 11.76
N GLN A 254 34.02 11.74 11.00
CA GLN A 254 33.37 12.13 9.74
C GLN A 254 32.18 13.09 9.92
N HIS A 255 31.69 13.32 11.15
CA HIS A 255 30.65 14.33 11.39
C HIS A 255 31.07 15.74 10.92
N ALA A 256 32.37 16.05 10.90
CA ALA A 256 32.86 17.29 10.31
C ALA A 256 32.50 17.42 8.83
N TRP A 257 32.41 16.32 8.08
CA TRP A 257 32.16 16.30 6.64
C TRP A 257 30.74 16.69 6.23
N ARG A 258 29.82 16.88 7.18
CA ARG A 258 28.47 17.39 6.89
C ARG A 258 28.37 18.92 6.97
N THR A 259 29.38 19.59 7.53
CA THR A 259 29.32 21.04 7.79
C THR A 259 29.77 21.85 6.56
N PRO A 260 29.31 23.11 6.43
CA PRO A 260 29.73 23.98 5.33
C PRO A 260 31.18 24.48 5.48
N GLN A 261 31.75 24.45 6.69
CA GLN A 261 33.12 24.88 7.00
C GLN A 261 34.19 23.85 6.65
N PHE A 262 33.82 22.59 6.46
CA PHE A 262 34.77 21.55 6.11
C PHE A 262 35.39 21.79 4.73
N ASP A 263 36.72 21.77 4.67
CA ASP A 263 37.48 21.88 3.44
C ASP A 263 37.60 20.51 2.75
N ASP A 264 36.91 20.39 1.62
CA ASP A 264 36.93 19.20 0.76
C ASP A 264 37.83 19.38 -0.48
N ALA A 265 38.73 20.35 -0.50
CA ALA A 265 39.65 20.59 -1.64
C ALA A 265 40.45 19.34 -2.03
N ALA A 266 40.85 18.54 -1.04
CA ALA A 266 41.62 17.32 -1.26
C ALA A 266 40.77 16.11 -1.73
N TRP A 267 39.44 16.22 -1.74
CA TRP A 267 38.59 15.10 -2.16
C TRP A 267 38.57 14.96 -3.69
N PRO A 268 38.69 13.74 -4.23
CA PRO A 268 38.57 13.51 -5.66
C PRO A 268 37.16 13.84 -6.16
N SER A 269 37.09 14.29 -7.41
CA SER A 269 35.82 14.47 -8.13
C SER A 269 35.23 13.12 -8.51
N LEU A 270 33.91 13.04 -8.46
CA LEU A 270 33.12 11.88 -8.86
C LEU A 270 33.16 11.71 -10.38
N THR A 271 33.49 10.51 -10.82
CA THR A 271 33.50 10.05 -12.22
C THR A 271 32.66 8.78 -12.34
N SER A 272 32.48 8.27 -13.56
CA SER A 272 31.80 7.00 -13.80
C SER A 272 32.45 5.79 -13.12
N GLU A 273 33.74 5.88 -12.76
CA GLU A 273 34.51 4.77 -12.18
C GLU A 273 34.64 4.85 -10.64
N SER A 274 34.24 5.98 -10.04
CA SER A 274 34.59 6.37 -8.67
C SER A 274 34.07 5.48 -7.53
N LEU A 275 33.26 4.45 -7.80
CA LEU A 275 32.79 3.47 -6.82
C LEU A 275 32.72 2.04 -7.39
N ALA A 276 33.50 1.73 -8.44
CA ALA A 276 33.56 0.38 -8.98
C ALA A 276 33.89 -0.63 -7.86
N ASP A 277 33.05 -1.66 -7.71
CA ASP A 277 33.19 -2.72 -6.70
C ASP A 277 33.30 -2.22 -5.24
N PHE A 278 32.75 -1.04 -4.94
CA PHE A 278 32.64 -0.54 -3.58
C PHE A 278 31.30 -0.92 -2.94
N GLU A 279 31.36 -1.46 -1.73
CA GLU A 279 30.21 -1.70 -0.85
C GLU A 279 30.59 -1.21 0.55
N GLY A 280 29.78 -0.34 1.14
CA GLY A 280 30.06 0.30 2.43
C GLY A 280 29.70 1.78 2.50
N ALA A 281 30.33 2.54 3.39
CA ALA A 281 30.03 3.96 3.57
C ALA A 281 30.76 4.83 2.54
N ALA A 282 30.06 5.69 1.81
CA ALA A 282 30.65 6.68 0.92
C ALA A 282 30.06 8.06 1.21
N TRP A 283 30.89 9.09 1.18
CA TRP A 283 30.48 10.48 1.34
C TRP A 283 30.56 11.22 0.02
N PHE A 284 29.61 12.11 -0.21
CA PHE A 284 29.53 12.97 -1.39
C PHE A 284 29.27 14.41 -0.95
N ARG A 285 29.94 15.35 -1.61
CA ARG A 285 29.77 16.79 -1.35
C ARG A 285 29.70 17.56 -2.65
N THR A 286 28.83 18.55 -2.71
CA THR A 286 28.81 19.57 -3.77
C THR A 286 28.42 20.93 -3.17
N SER A 287 28.52 21.98 -3.97
CA SER A 287 28.08 23.30 -3.58
C SER A 287 27.32 24.02 -4.69
N VAL A 288 26.53 25.00 -4.31
CA VAL A 288 25.76 25.85 -5.22
C VAL A 288 25.72 27.27 -4.70
N THR A 289 25.87 28.23 -5.59
CA THR A 289 25.75 29.66 -5.26
C THR A 289 24.36 30.12 -5.58
N LEU A 290 23.65 30.66 -4.59
CA LEU A 290 22.30 31.18 -4.74
C LEU A 290 22.28 32.70 -4.66
N THR A 291 21.47 33.34 -5.48
CA THR A 291 21.10 34.74 -5.26
C THR A 291 20.24 34.87 -4.00
N GLU A 292 20.08 36.09 -3.49
CA GLU A 292 19.22 36.35 -2.33
C GLU A 292 17.76 35.93 -2.58
N ALA A 293 17.25 36.15 -3.80
CA ALA A 293 15.92 35.73 -4.21
C ALA A 293 15.80 34.19 -4.27
N GLN A 294 16.78 33.52 -4.87
CA GLN A 294 16.81 32.05 -4.93
C GLN A 294 16.90 31.42 -3.55
N ALA A 295 17.76 31.94 -2.66
CA ALA A 295 17.90 31.42 -1.29
C ALA A 295 16.60 31.56 -0.48
N ARG A 296 15.87 32.67 -0.65
CA ARG A 296 14.54 32.86 -0.03
C ARG A 296 13.47 31.93 -0.57
N ALA A 297 13.51 31.63 -1.87
CA ALA A 297 12.53 30.76 -2.52
C ALA A 297 12.86 29.26 -2.36
N ALA A 298 14.13 28.91 -2.16
CA ALA A 298 14.57 27.52 -2.06
C ALA A 298 13.92 26.80 -0.86
N ASN A 299 13.26 25.68 -1.15
CA ASN A 299 12.48 24.92 -0.17
C ASN A 299 12.71 23.41 -0.25
N GLY A 300 13.57 22.94 -1.15
CA GLY A 300 13.82 21.51 -1.32
C GLY A 300 15.12 21.19 -2.03
N VAL A 301 15.62 19.98 -1.79
CA VAL A 301 16.71 19.37 -2.56
C VAL A 301 16.20 18.08 -3.21
N GLN A 302 16.50 17.91 -4.49
CA GLN A 302 16.22 16.72 -5.28
C GLN A 302 17.55 16.11 -5.72
N LEU A 303 17.74 14.80 -5.50
CA LEU A 303 18.99 14.11 -5.81
C LEU A 303 18.82 13.00 -6.86
N GLY A 304 17.58 12.70 -7.26
CA GLY A 304 17.25 11.48 -8.00
C GLY A 304 17.43 10.23 -7.13
N PRO A 305 17.46 9.03 -7.73
CA PRO A 305 17.72 7.79 -7.02
C PRO A 305 19.12 7.74 -6.38
N VAL A 306 19.19 7.25 -5.16
CA VAL A 306 20.45 6.99 -4.42
C VAL A 306 20.43 5.54 -3.97
N ASP A 307 21.58 4.87 -4.05
CA ASP A 307 21.72 3.47 -3.65
C ASP A 307 21.37 3.23 -2.17
N ASN A 308 21.24 1.96 -1.79
CA ASN A 308 20.79 1.42 -0.49
C ASN A 308 20.26 2.46 0.52
N HIS A 309 21.10 3.22 1.23
CA HIS A 309 20.61 4.27 2.13
C HIS A 309 21.39 5.58 2.05
N ASP A 310 20.69 6.71 2.01
CA ASP A 310 21.33 8.04 2.10
C ASP A 310 20.98 8.79 3.39
N SER A 311 21.91 9.62 3.82
CA SER A 311 21.73 10.64 4.83
C SER A 311 22.16 11.97 4.24
N THR A 312 21.24 12.92 4.13
CA THR A 312 21.45 14.16 3.37
C THR A 312 21.38 15.40 4.28
N TRP A 313 22.35 16.31 4.09
CA TRP A 313 22.46 17.59 4.79
C TRP A 313 22.58 18.76 3.83
N VAL A 314 21.97 19.88 4.20
CA VAL A 314 22.16 21.20 3.56
C VAL A 314 22.73 22.14 4.61
N ASN A 315 23.90 22.71 4.34
CA ASN A 315 24.61 23.60 5.28
C ASN A 315 24.73 23.03 6.71
N GLY A 316 24.93 21.71 6.83
CA GLY A 316 25.05 21.02 8.12
C GLY A 316 23.72 20.64 8.79
N VAL A 317 22.57 21.10 8.27
CA VAL A 317 21.25 20.72 8.77
C VAL A 317 20.79 19.45 8.07
N ARG A 318 20.37 18.44 8.84
CA ARG A 318 19.83 17.17 8.30
C ARG A 318 18.47 17.45 7.66
N VAL A 319 18.32 17.11 6.38
CA VAL A 319 17.07 17.36 5.63
C VAL A 319 16.35 16.07 5.25
N GLY A 320 17.04 14.93 5.22
CA GLY A 320 16.39 13.66 4.92
C GLY A 320 17.31 12.46 4.85
N GLY A 321 16.73 11.34 4.46
CA GLY A 321 17.37 10.08 4.15
C GLY A 321 16.34 9.07 3.67
N GLY A 322 16.76 8.07 2.90
CA GLY A 322 15.88 7.00 2.45
C GLY A 322 16.65 5.73 2.11
N SER A 323 15.99 4.58 2.28
CA SER A 323 16.54 3.22 2.20
C SER A 323 16.17 2.45 0.93
N VAL A 324 15.45 3.07 -0.01
CA VAL A 324 14.88 2.39 -1.18
C VAL A 324 15.54 2.84 -2.48
N HIS A 325 16.39 2.00 -3.06
CA HIS A 325 17.32 2.39 -4.13
C HIS A 325 16.67 2.90 -5.45
N TRP A 326 15.41 2.54 -5.74
CA TRP A 326 14.71 3.02 -6.95
C TRP A 326 13.90 4.32 -6.73
N MET A 327 13.77 4.78 -5.48
CA MET A 327 12.97 5.96 -5.18
C MET A 327 13.72 7.26 -5.39
N TRP A 328 13.00 8.26 -5.88
CA TRP A 328 13.51 9.63 -5.97
C TRP A 328 13.73 10.20 -4.56
N ARG A 329 14.91 10.81 -4.34
CA ARG A 329 15.21 11.53 -3.10
C ARG A 329 14.84 12.99 -3.25
N ASP A 330 13.66 13.33 -2.75
CA ASP A 330 13.13 14.69 -2.66
C ASP A 330 12.95 15.06 -1.19
N TYR A 331 13.75 16.00 -0.69
CA TYR A 331 13.70 16.43 0.70
C TYR A 331 13.28 17.88 0.82
N ALA A 332 12.27 18.13 1.63
CA ALA A 332 11.93 19.47 2.06
C ALA A 332 13.07 20.05 2.91
N VAL A 333 13.42 21.30 2.65
CA VAL A 333 14.48 22.01 3.37
C VAL A 333 13.82 23.16 4.14
N PRO A 334 13.99 23.23 5.48
CA PRO A 334 13.41 24.30 6.28
C PRO A 334 13.86 25.69 5.82
N ALA A 335 12.97 26.67 5.94
CA ALA A 335 13.28 28.06 5.62
C ALA A 335 14.49 28.56 6.42
N GLY A 336 15.37 29.32 5.76
CA GLY A 336 16.60 29.84 6.37
C GLY A 336 17.76 28.85 6.43
N VAL A 337 17.60 27.60 5.99
CA VAL A 337 18.75 26.68 5.84
C VAL A 337 19.58 27.05 4.62
N PHE A 338 18.95 27.35 3.49
CA PHE A 338 19.63 27.96 2.35
C PHE A 338 19.92 29.44 2.63
N GLN A 339 21.09 29.88 2.19
CA GLN A 339 21.62 31.23 2.43
C GLN A 339 22.02 31.89 1.10
N PRO A 340 21.97 33.23 0.98
CA PRO A 340 22.58 33.92 -0.15
C PRO A 340 24.08 33.58 -0.25
N GLY A 341 24.56 33.37 -1.48
CA GLY A 341 25.95 32.94 -1.71
C GLY A 341 26.10 31.41 -1.69
N ARG A 342 27.25 30.94 -1.20
CA ARG A 342 27.63 29.51 -1.27
C ARG A 342 26.84 28.66 -0.27
N ASN A 343 26.22 27.60 -0.76
CA ASN A 343 25.55 26.56 0.01
C ASN A 343 26.21 25.21 -0.25
N VAL A 344 26.28 24.35 0.76
CA VAL A 344 26.89 23.02 0.69
C VAL A 344 25.84 21.94 0.86
N ILE A 345 25.87 20.95 -0.03
CA ILE A 345 25.08 19.72 0.06
C ILE A 345 26.05 18.60 0.38
N ALA A 346 25.82 17.89 1.49
CA ALA A 346 26.60 16.74 1.89
C ALA A 346 25.68 15.51 2.00
N ILE A 347 26.17 14.37 1.53
CA ILE A 347 25.42 13.10 1.53
C ILE A 347 26.35 12.01 2.04
N ARG A 348 25.89 11.21 3.00
CA ARG A 348 26.51 9.93 3.36
C ARG A 348 25.61 8.83 2.83
N VAL A 349 26.17 7.95 2.02
CA VAL A 349 25.48 6.80 1.44
C VAL A 349 26.07 5.53 2.03
N LEU A 350 25.22 4.66 2.57
CA LEU A 350 25.55 3.24 2.63
C LEU A 350 25.36 2.72 1.21
N ALA A 351 26.45 2.51 0.47
CA ALA A 351 26.44 2.09 -0.92
C ALA A 351 26.44 0.55 -1.00
N GLY A 352 25.56 0.03 -1.86
CA GLY A 352 25.63 -1.33 -2.38
C GLY A 352 26.59 -1.40 -3.57
N LYS A 353 26.62 -2.56 -4.23
CA LYS A 353 27.45 -2.78 -5.44
C LYS A 353 27.08 -1.89 -6.63
N ARG A 354 25.95 -1.15 -6.57
CA ARG A 354 25.54 -0.22 -7.63
C ARG A 354 26.23 1.14 -7.49
N GLY A 355 26.81 1.42 -6.32
CA GLY A 355 27.54 2.66 -6.03
C GLY A 355 26.61 3.83 -5.72
N GLY A 356 27.07 4.78 -4.91
CA GLY A 356 26.27 5.78 -4.20
C GLY A 356 25.20 6.55 -5.01
N LEU A 357 25.57 7.61 -5.72
CA LEU A 357 24.60 8.50 -6.38
C LEU A 357 24.16 7.96 -7.76
N THR A 358 23.19 7.04 -7.77
CA THR A 358 22.75 6.31 -8.99
C THR A 358 21.90 7.12 -9.98
N GLY A 359 21.26 8.20 -9.54
CA GLY A 359 20.49 9.11 -10.41
C GLY A 359 21.39 9.90 -11.35
N LYS A 360 20.84 10.37 -12.47
CA LYS A 360 21.60 11.17 -13.45
C LYS A 360 21.94 12.56 -12.89
N ALA A 361 23.00 13.18 -13.39
CA ALA A 361 23.46 14.48 -12.88
C ALA A 361 22.40 15.58 -13.06
N GLU A 362 21.69 15.59 -14.19
CA GLU A 362 20.59 16.52 -14.50
C GLU A 362 19.37 16.38 -13.58
N GLN A 363 19.28 15.28 -12.82
CA GLN A 363 18.22 15.06 -11.85
C GLN A 363 18.54 15.71 -10.49
N ARG A 364 19.72 16.32 -10.31
CA ARG A 364 20.18 16.86 -9.02
C ARG A 364 20.04 18.39 -8.99
N GLY A 365 19.26 18.91 -8.06
CA GLY A 365 18.93 20.32 -8.02
C GLY A 365 18.24 20.77 -6.75
N ILE A 366 18.08 22.09 -6.63
CA ILE A 366 17.28 22.75 -5.61
C ILE A 366 15.93 23.10 -6.22
N ARG A 367 14.86 22.75 -5.50
CA ARG A 367 13.49 23.21 -5.80
C ARG A 367 13.21 24.49 -5.04
N THR A 368 12.42 25.34 -5.66
CA THR A 368 12.00 26.64 -5.13
C THR A 368 10.48 26.72 -5.07
N SER A 369 9.97 27.57 -4.17
CA SER A 369 8.52 27.74 -3.95
C SER A 369 7.80 28.38 -5.15
N ASP A 370 8.52 29.05 -6.04
CA ASP A 370 8.01 29.59 -7.31
C ASP A 370 8.15 28.61 -8.49
N GLY A 371 8.59 27.37 -8.24
CA GLY A 371 8.60 26.29 -9.22
C GLY A 371 9.87 26.21 -10.08
N GLN A 372 10.90 27.01 -9.80
CA GLN A 372 12.20 26.87 -10.47
C GLN A 372 12.98 25.64 -9.97
N PHE A 373 13.78 25.07 -10.87
CA PHE A 373 14.73 24.01 -10.59
C PHE A 373 16.16 24.50 -10.84
N ILE A 374 16.94 24.68 -9.77
CA ILE A 374 18.31 25.18 -9.83
C ILE A 374 19.26 23.96 -9.81
N ALA A 375 19.91 23.68 -10.93
CA ALA A 375 20.78 22.51 -11.05
C ALA A 375 21.99 22.58 -10.09
N LEU A 376 22.35 21.44 -9.49
CA LEU A 376 23.60 21.28 -8.74
C LEU A 376 24.75 20.98 -9.71
N SER A 377 25.19 22.01 -10.44
CA SER A 377 26.16 21.90 -11.55
C SER A 377 27.62 21.85 -11.12
N ALA A 378 27.95 22.20 -9.86
CA ALA A 378 29.31 22.05 -9.37
C ALA A 378 29.71 20.56 -9.29
N PRO A 379 30.99 20.22 -9.56
CA PRO A 379 31.46 18.85 -9.47
C PRO A 379 31.14 18.24 -8.10
N TRP A 380 30.56 17.04 -8.12
CA TRP A 380 30.41 16.24 -6.92
C TRP A 380 31.77 15.69 -6.54
N LYS A 381 32.21 15.95 -5.32
CA LYS A 381 33.39 15.31 -4.72
C LYS A 381 32.97 14.13 -3.86
N TYR A 382 33.86 13.17 -3.66
CA TYR A 382 33.56 12.02 -2.82
C TYR A 382 34.72 11.59 -1.93
N GLN A 383 34.40 10.84 -0.88
CA GLN A 383 35.36 10.15 -0.03
C GLN A 383 34.81 8.80 0.37
N LEU A 384 35.63 7.76 0.26
CA LEU A 384 35.25 6.41 0.69
C LEU A 384 35.48 6.27 2.21
N GLY A 385 34.48 5.74 2.90
CA GLY A 385 34.52 5.38 4.31
C GLY A 385 34.75 3.87 4.49
N MET A 386 34.08 3.28 5.49
CA MET A 386 34.22 1.84 5.74
C MET A 386 33.80 1.01 4.53
N ARG A 387 34.48 -0.13 4.30
CA ARG A 387 33.96 -1.20 3.44
C ARG A 387 33.20 -2.21 4.29
N ALA A 388 31.97 -2.52 3.90
CA ALA A 388 31.13 -3.50 4.58
C ALA A 388 30.03 -3.99 3.64
N SER A 389 29.72 -5.28 3.71
CA SER A 389 28.64 -5.90 2.93
C SER A 389 27.48 -6.33 3.82
N GLY A 390 26.27 -6.33 3.27
CA GLY A 390 25.07 -6.85 3.94
C GLY A 390 24.58 -6.01 5.13
N LEU A 391 25.03 -4.75 5.26
CA LEU A 391 24.49 -3.82 6.25
C LEU A 391 23.19 -3.18 5.74
N SER A 392 22.28 -2.88 6.67
CA SER A 392 21.06 -2.12 6.40
C SER A 392 20.78 -1.16 7.55
N ILE A 393 20.37 0.05 7.21
CA ILE A 393 19.90 1.03 8.20
C ILE A 393 18.38 0.88 8.29
N PRO A 394 17.81 0.64 9.49
CA PRO A 394 16.36 0.59 9.65
C PRO A 394 15.73 1.91 9.20
N ALA A 395 14.73 1.83 8.32
CA ALA A 395 14.03 2.97 7.75
C ALA A 395 13.26 3.78 8.80
N ALA A 396 13.12 5.09 8.56
CA ALA A 396 12.25 5.94 9.38
C ALA A 396 10.80 5.41 9.32
N PRO A 397 10.01 5.50 10.40
CA PRO A 397 8.63 5.01 10.39
C PRO A 397 7.73 5.66 9.34
N TRP A 398 8.05 6.86 8.87
CA TRP A 398 7.31 7.59 7.82
C TRP A 398 7.94 7.48 6.43
N GLU A 399 8.97 6.63 6.26
CA GLU A 399 9.67 6.47 4.98
C GLU A 399 8.87 5.60 4.00
N VAL A 400 8.46 6.19 2.88
CA VAL A 400 7.78 5.46 1.79
C VAL A 400 8.81 4.63 1.00
N PRO A 401 8.47 3.40 0.57
CA PRO A 401 7.16 2.74 0.64
C PRO A 401 7.03 1.78 1.84
N ASN A 402 8.04 1.73 2.71
CA ASN A 402 8.13 0.79 3.84
C ASN A 402 7.68 1.42 5.17
N SER A 403 6.82 2.45 5.08
CA SER A 403 6.36 3.22 6.21
C SER A 403 5.37 2.42 7.06
N LEU A 404 5.23 2.80 8.33
CA LEU A 404 4.32 2.21 9.27
C LEU A 404 3.04 3.05 9.35
N SER A 405 1.87 2.43 9.20
CA SER A 405 0.54 3.05 9.34
C SER A 405 0.21 4.27 8.48
N THR A 406 1.14 4.85 7.73
CA THR A 406 0.94 6.12 7.01
C THR A 406 -0.06 6.01 5.86
N HIS A 407 -0.12 4.87 5.17
CA HIS A 407 -1.14 4.60 4.13
C HIS A 407 -2.50 4.40 4.76
N TYR A 408 -2.59 3.66 5.87
CA TYR A 408 -3.82 3.54 6.65
C TYR A 408 -4.34 4.92 7.04
N ASN A 409 -3.49 5.74 7.64
CA ASN A 409 -3.82 7.06 8.14
C ASN A 409 -4.42 7.97 7.06
N ALA A 410 -3.90 7.89 5.84
CA ALA A 410 -4.24 8.82 4.77
C ALA A 410 -5.25 8.25 3.75
N MET A 411 -5.36 6.93 3.61
CA MET A 411 -6.08 6.28 2.51
C MET A 411 -7.15 5.28 2.96
N ILE A 412 -7.13 4.82 4.23
CA ILE A 412 -8.11 3.88 4.79
C ILE A 412 -8.95 4.53 5.88
N ALA A 413 -8.32 5.16 6.87
CA ALA A 413 -8.99 5.82 7.98
C ALA A 413 -10.02 6.88 7.54
N PRO A 414 -9.77 7.69 6.49
CA PRO A 414 -10.77 8.63 5.97
C PRO A 414 -12.07 8.00 5.47
N LEU A 415 -12.05 6.69 5.15
CA LEU A 415 -13.22 5.95 4.69
C LEU A 415 -14.06 5.42 5.88
N ALA A 416 -13.63 5.65 7.12
CA ALA A 416 -14.30 5.14 8.32
C ALA A 416 -15.72 5.71 8.47
N GLY A 417 -16.72 4.84 8.37
CA GLY A 417 -18.14 5.19 8.33
C GLY A 417 -18.82 4.74 7.04
N TYR A 418 -18.06 4.61 5.95
CA TYR A 418 -18.54 3.92 4.75
C TYR A 418 -18.74 2.44 5.06
N LYS A 419 -19.76 1.83 4.46
CA LYS A 419 -20.04 0.40 4.57
C LYS A 419 -19.66 -0.29 3.27
N PHE A 420 -19.16 -1.52 3.38
CA PHE A 420 -18.71 -2.32 2.26
C PHE A 420 -19.39 -3.68 2.26
N LYS A 421 -19.74 -4.19 1.09
CA LYS A 421 -20.18 -5.58 0.92
C LYS A 421 -19.03 -6.55 1.13
N LEU A 422 -17.82 -6.17 0.72
CA LEU A 422 -16.56 -6.92 0.90
C LEU A 422 -15.34 -6.02 0.73
N ALA A 423 -14.19 -6.51 1.21
CA ALA A 423 -12.87 -5.99 0.87
C ALA A 423 -12.05 -7.03 0.09
N ALA A 424 -11.22 -6.58 -0.85
CA ALA A 424 -10.27 -7.39 -1.60
C ALA A 424 -8.85 -6.84 -1.41
N TRP A 425 -7.90 -7.71 -1.14
CA TRP A 425 -6.51 -7.40 -0.83
C TRP A 425 -5.57 -8.15 -1.77
N TYR A 426 -4.74 -7.41 -2.49
CA TYR A 426 -3.69 -7.98 -3.34
C TYR A 426 -2.36 -7.29 -3.06
N GLN A 427 -1.61 -7.90 -2.16
CA GLN A 427 -0.28 -7.47 -1.74
C GLN A 427 0.47 -8.66 -1.14
N GLY A 428 1.79 -8.58 -1.20
CA GLY A 428 2.68 -9.46 -0.47
C GLY A 428 4.11 -9.40 -1.00
N GLU A 429 4.28 -8.99 -2.26
CA GLU A 429 5.56 -9.03 -2.96
C GLU A 429 6.68 -8.28 -2.20
N ALA A 430 6.34 -7.11 -1.64
CA ALA A 430 7.27 -6.32 -0.82
C ALA A 430 7.62 -6.96 0.54
N ASN A 431 6.86 -7.98 0.98
CA ASN A 431 7.05 -8.70 2.24
C ASN A 431 7.57 -10.15 2.05
N THR A 432 7.96 -10.55 0.83
CA THR A 432 8.38 -11.93 0.53
C THR A 432 9.52 -12.44 1.40
N GLY A 433 10.48 -11.59 1.77
CA GLY A 433 11.56 -11.92 2.71
C GLY A 433 11.13 -12.02 4.19
N ALA A 434 9.85 -11.81 4.52
CA ALA A 434 9.33 -11.69 5.89
C ALA A 434 8.03 -12.50 6.09
N ALA A 435 7.91 -13.69 5.49
CA ALA A 435 6.68 -14.49 5.53
C ALA A 435 6.17 -14.80 6.95
N GLN A 436 7.05 -15.09 7.91
CA GLN A 436 6.66 -15.33 9.31
C GLN A 436 6.04 -14.09 9.96
N GLU A 437 6.59 -12.92 9.67
CA GLU A 437 6.02 -11.66 10.12
C GLU A 437 4.66 -11.41 9.44
N TYR A 438 4.55 -11.74 8.15
CA TYR A 438 3.31 -11.63 7.40
C TYR A 438 2.18 -12.50 7.94
N GLU A 439 2.48 -13.71 8.45
CA GLU A 439 1.50 -14.57 9.16
C GLU A 439 0.90 -13.90 10.40
N THR A 440 1.60 -12.91 10.98
CA THR A 440 1.09 -12.10 12.10
C THR A 440 0.36 -10.85 11.59
N LEU A 441 0.91 -10.18 10.58
CA LEU A 441 0.40 -8.90 10.09
C LEU A 441 -0.88 -9.00 9.26
N LEU A 442 -1.06 -10.04 8.43
CA LEU A 442 -2.26 -10.16 7.59
C LEU A 442 -3.55 -10.38 8.42
N PRO A 443 -3.59 -11.29 9.41
CA PRO A 443 -4.75 -11.40 10.31
C PRO A 443 -5.02 -10.09 11.07
N LEU A 444 -3.95 -9.39 11.50
CA LEU A 444 -4.07 -8.09 12.18
C LEU A 444 -4.69 -7.03 11.27
N LEU A 445 -4.28 -6.96 10.00
CA LEU A 445 -4.86 -6.04 9.01
C LEU A 445 -6.36 -6.30 8.79
N ILE A 446 -6.75 -7.57 8.63
CA ILE A 446 -8.15 -7.96 8.42
C ILE A 446 -8.99 -7.54 9.63
N ALA A 447 -8.52 -7.83 10.84
CA ALA A 447 -9.20 -7.45 12.08
C ALA A 447 -9.26 -5.92 12.25
N ASP A 448 -8.18 -5.22 11.93
CA ASP A 448 -8.09 -3.77 12.00
C ASP A 448 -9.10 -3.10 11.06
N TRP A 449 -9.16 -3.50 9.79
CA TRP A 449 -10.11 -2.92 8.84
C TRP A 449 -11.57 -3.22 9.22
N ARG A 450 -11.87 -4.43 9.70
CA ARG A 450 -13.20 -4.77 10.24
C ARG A 450 -13.59 -3.86 11.41
N LYS A 451 -12.63 -3.52 12.28
CA LYS A 451 -12.82 -2.55 13.37
C LYS A 451 -13.02 -1.14 12.82
N THR A 452 -12.18 -0.68 11.89
CA THR A 452 -12.26 0.66 11.27
C THR A 452 -13.62 0.92 10.63
N PHE A 453 -14.19 -0.07 9.93
CA PHE A 453 -15.48 0.06 9.27
C PHE A 453 -16.67 -0.36 10.14
N ALA A 454 -16.42 -0.79 11.39
CA ALA A 454 -17.43 -1.35 12.28
C ALA A 454 -18.24 -2.47 11.59
N GLN A 455 -17.54 -3.42 10.98
CA GLN A 455 -18.09 -4.58 10.28
C GLN A 455 -17.30 -5.85 10.68
N PRO A 456 -17.58 -6.45 11.87
CA PRO A 456 -16.78 -7.56 12.41
C PRO A 456 -16.81 -8.84 11.55
N ARG A 457 -17.74 -8.92 10.58
CA ARG A 457 -17.88 -10.04 9.65
C ARG A 457 -17.70 -9.59 8.18
N LEU A 458 -17.04 -8.46 7.93
CA LEU A 458 -16.77 -8.00 6.56
C LEU A 458 -16.05 -9.12 5.79
N PRO A 459 -16.63 -9.63 4.68
CA PRO A 459 -15.95 -10.59 3.83
C PRO A 459 -14.64 -10.01 3.31
N PHE A 460 -13.55 -10.78 3.42
CA PHE A 460 -12.20 -10.32 3.10
C PHE A 460 -11.52 -11.28 2.12
N LEU A 461 -11.32 -10.83 0.89
CA LEU A 461 -10.76 -11.65 -0.18
C LEU A 461 -9.28 -11.36 -0.33
N VAL A 462 -8.44 -12.39 -0.27
CA VAL A 462 -6.99 -12.28 -0.45
C VAL A 462 -6.62 -12.90 -1.80
N VAL A 463 -5.90 -12.15 -2.63
CA VAL A 463 -5.28 -12.70 -3.83
C VAL A 463 -3.92 -13.28 -3.43
N GLN A 464 -3.76 -14.59 -3.62
CA GLN A 464 -2.48 -15.24 -3.38
C GLN A 464 -1.47 -14.78 -4.44
N LEU A 465 -0.20 -14.61 -4.07
CA LEU A 465 0.83 -14.23 -5.04
C LEU A 465 0.91 -15.24 -6.19
N THR A 466 1.11 -14.73 -7.41
CA THR A 466 1.33 -15.55 -8.60
C THR A 466 2.75 -16.14 -8.62
N ALA A 467 3.05 -17.02 -9.57
CA ALA A 467 4.41 -17.47 -9.88
C ALA A 467 5.28 -16.29 -10.37
N PHE A 468 6.40 -16.03 -9.69
CA PHE A 468 7.40 -15.05 -10.11
C PHE A 468 8.77 -15.46 -9.60
N GLY A 469 9.77 -15.46 -10.48
CA GLY A 469 11.16 -15.77 -10.14
C GLY A 469 11.69 -17.02 -10.82
N ALA A 470 12.62 -17.70 -10.14
CA ALA A 470 13.31 -18.87 -10.67
C ALA A 470 12.43 -20.13 -10.62
N VAL A 471 12.56 -20.97 -11.64
CA VAL A 471 12.00 -22.33 -11.60
C VAL A 471 12.92 -23.21 -10.74
N ALA A 472 12.33 -24.08 -9.92
CA ALA A 472 13.07 -25.05 -9.12
C ALA A 472 13.18 -26.40 -9.83
N ALA A 473 14.40 -26.89 -10.05
CA ALA A 473 14.66 -28.24 -10.56
C ALA A 473 14.77 -29.30 -9.44
N LYS A 474 14.86 -28.85 -8.19
CA LYS A 474 14.90 -29.68 -6.97
C LYS A 474 14.21 -28.94 -5.83
N PRO A 475 13.69 -29.64 -4.82
CA PRO A 475 13.12 -29.00 -3.63
C PRO A 475 14.14 -28.09 -2.94
N GLY A 476 13.67 -26.97 -2.42
CA GLY A 476 14.54 -25.98 -1.79
C GLY A 476 13.78 -24.96 -0.95
N ARG A 477 14.52 -23.96 -0.47
CA ARG A 477 13.94 -22.78 0.17
C ARG A 477 13.32 -21.87 -0.90
N SER A 478 12.12 -21.37 -0.63
CA SER A 478 11.47 -20.32 -1.42
C SER A 478 10.76 -19.37 -0.46
N ASP A 479 11.21 -18.13 -0.42
CA ASP A 479 10.60 -17.08 0.40
C ASP A 479 9.23 -16.68 -0.19
N TRP A 480 9.09 -16.78 -1.52
CA TRP A 480 7.84 -16.57 -2.23
C TRP A 480 6.78 -17.64 -1.88
N ALA A 481 7.16 -18.92 -1.82
CA ALA A 481 6.26 -20.00 -1.41
C ALA A 481 5.83 -19.87 0.06
N GLN A 482 6.77 -19.51 0.96
CA GLN A 482 6.45 -19.26 2.36
C GLN A 482 5.40 -18.15 2.52
N LEU A 483 5.53 -17.06 1.76
CA LEU A 483 4.56 -15.98 1.81
C LEU A 483 3.19 -16.39 1.22
N ARG A 484 3.16 -17.18 0.14
CA ARG A 484 1.90 -17.75 -0.39
C ARG A 484 1.21 -18.64 0.64
N GLU A 485 1.98 -19.40 1.41
CA GLU A 485 1.44 -20.20 2.52
C GLU A 485 0.95 -19.33 3.68
N ALA A 486 1.64 -18.23 4.01
CA ALA A 486 1.18 -17.28 5.02
C ALA A 486 -0.20 -16.66 4.66
N GLN A 487 -0.39 -16.30 3.39
CA GLN A 487 -1.68 -15.84 2.85
C GLN A 487 -2.76 -16.92 2.99
N ALA A 488 -2.45 -18.16 2.59
CA ALA A 488 -3.39 -19.27 2.66
C ALA A 488 -3.76 -19.65 4.10
N ARG A 489 -2.79 -19.73 5.02
CA ARG A 489 -3.01 -19.99 6.46
C ARG A 489 -3.90 -18.94 7.10
N THR A 490 -3.71 -17.67 6.74
CA THR A 490 -4.55 -16.58 7.24
C THR A 490 -6.00 -16.79 6.81
N VAL A 491 -6.24 -17.05 5.53
CA VAL A 491 -7.60 -17.31 5.02
C VAL A 491 -8.22 -18.54 5.67
N ARG A 492 -7.47 -19.63 5.82
CA ARG A 492 -7.97 -20.89 6.45
C ARG A 492 -8.51 -20.69 7.87
N LYS A 493 -7.97 -19.72 8.62
CA LYS A 493 -8.32 -19.46 10.01
C LYS A 493 -9.47 -18.47 10.17
N ASP A 494 -9.96 -17.88 9.07
CA ASP A 494 -11.01 -16.85 9.11
C ASP A 494 -12.22 -17.28 8.26
N PRO A 495 -13.39 -17.55 8.88
CA PRO A 495 -14.58 -18.03 8.16
C PRO A 495 -15.20 -17.00 7.23
N TYR A 496 -14.81 -15.73 7.32
CA TYR A 496 -15.25 -14.65 6.43
C TYR A 496 -14.14 -14.23 5.46
N ALA A 497 -13.06 -15.02 5.33
CA ALA A 497 -12.01 -14.77 4.36
C ALA A 497 -12.03 -15.78 3.20
N GLY A 498 -11.60 -15.34 2.01
CA GLY A 498 -11.50 -16.17 0.81
C GLY A 498 -10.16 -15.99 0.10
N LEU A 499 -9.66 -17.05 -0.52
CA LEU A 499 -8.38 -17.03 -1.24
C LEU A 499 -8.60 -17.18 -2.75
N ALA A 500 -8.19 -16.17 -3.51
CA ALA A 500 -8.07 -16.28 -4.96
C ALA A 500 -6.65 -16.76 -5.30
N VAL A 501 -6.50 -18.06 -5.57
CA VAL A 501 -5.23 -18.66 -6.02
C VAL A 501 -4.91 -18.16 -7.43
N THR A 502 -3.66 -17.80 -7.72
CA THR A 502 -3.23 -17.27 -9.04
C THR A 502 -1.99 -17.95 -9.60
N ILE A 503 -1.58 -19.09 -9.03
CA ILE A 503 -0.28 -19.71 -9.30
C ILE A 503 -0.07 -20.20 -10.75
N ASP A 504 -1.14 -20.33 -11.52
CA ASP A 504 -1.19 -20.88 -12.87
C ASP A 504 -1.25 -19.80 -13.98
N ILE A 505 -1.22 -18.52 -13.63
CA ILE A 505 -1.31 -17.41 -14.60
C ILE A 505 -0.15 -16.43 -14.45
N GLY A 506 0.18 -15.71 -15.52
CA GLY A 506 1.30 -14.77 -15.53
C GLY A 506 2.52 -15.31 -16.26
N ASP A 507 3.60 -14.54 -16.18
CA ASP A 507 4.91 -14.91 -16.68
C ASP A 507 5.89 -14.88 -15.50
N ARG A 508 6.69 -15.93 -15.32
CA ARG A 508 7.64 -16.01 -14.20
C ARG A 508 8.69 -14.89 -14.19
N SER A 509 8.87 -14.18 -15.29
CA SER A 509 9.77 -13.04 -15.43
C SER A 509 9.10 -11.68 -15.21
N ASP A 510 7.77 -11.65 -15.10
CA ASP A 510 6.98 -10.46 -14.82
C ASP A 510 6.20 -10.61 -13.50
N ILE A 511 6.59 -9.81 -12.52
CA ILE A 511 5.94 -9.77 -11.21
C ILE A 511 4.48 -9.27 -11.28
N HIS A 512 4.07 -8.65 -12.39
CA HIS A 512 2.74 -8.09 -12.59
C HIS A 512 1.95 -8.85 -13.68
N PRO A 513 1.29 -9.99 -13.37
CA PRO A 513 0.60 -10.79 -14.37
C PRO A 513 -0.52 -9.98 -15.07
N PRO A 514 -0.50 -9.81 -16.41
CA PRO A 514 -1.49 -8.99 -17.11
C PRO A 514 -2.87 -9.67 -17.24
N GLN A 515 -3.00 -10.97 -16.92
CA GLN A 515 -4.25 -11.75 -16.96
C GLN A 515 -5.21 -11.41 -15.79
N LYS A 516 -5.43 -10.12 -15.55
CA LYS A 516 -6.23 -9.58 -14.43
C LYS A 516 -7.71 -9.95 -14.51
N ALA A 517 -8.23 -10.27 -15.69
CA ALA A 517 -9.57 -10.81 -15.87
C ALA A 517 -9.76 -12.11 -15.08
N VAL A 518 -8.81 -13.05 -15.17
CA VAL A 518 -8.86 -14.32 -14.44
C VAL A 518 -8.83 -14.09 -12.92
N ILE A 519 -8.01 -13.13 -12.46
CA ILE A 519 -7.93 -12.75 -11.04
C ILE A 519 -9.27 -12.19 -10.55
N GLY A 520 -9.89 -11.28 -11.32
CA GLY A 520 -11.20 -10.72 -11.00
C GLY A 520 -12.31 -11.77 -10.96
N GLU A 521 -12.31 -12.74 -11.88
CA GLU A 521 -13.27 -13.85 -11.88
C GLU A 521 -13.11 -14.75 -10.64
N ARG A 522 -11.88 -15.03 -10.21
CA ARG A 522 -11.60 -15.81 -8.99
C ARG A 522 -12.01 -15.06 -7.72
N LEU A 523 -11.75 -13.76 -7.66
CA LEU A 523 -12.27 -12.90 -6.60
C LEU A 523 -13.81 -12.89 -6.58
N ALA A 524 -14.46 -12.77 -7.74
CA ALA A 524 -15.92 -12.82 -7.84
C ALA A 524 -16.49 -14.17 -7.39
N ARG A 525 -15.82 -15.29 -7.69
CA ARG A 525 -16.21 -16.62 -7.19
C ARG A 525 -16.14 -16.68 -5.66
N ALA A 526 -15.04 -16.21 -5.06
CA ALA A 526 -14.90 -16.16 -3.60
C ALA A 526 -15.97 -15.25 -2.96
N ALA A 527 -16.25 -14.10 -3.57
CA ALA A 527 -17.32 -13.20 -3.15
C ALA A 527 -18.71 -13.86 -3.20
N ARG A 528 -19.03 -14.58 -4.28
CA ARG A 528 -20.31 -15.27 -4.45
C ARG A 528 -20.57 -16.27 -3.32
N ALA A 529 -19.56 -17.06 -2.97
CA ALA A 529 -19.64 -17.99 -1.84
C ALA A 529 -19.77 -17.27 -0.49
N LEU A 530 -18.88 -16.30 -0.21
CA LEU A 530 -18.75 -15.73 1.14
C LEU A 530 -19.68 -14.55 1.44
N ALA A 531 -19.86 -13.64 0.47
CA ALA A 531 -20.64 -12.41 0.63
C ALA A 531 -22.09 -12.56 0.15
N TYR A 532 -22.34 -13.48 -0.79
CA TYR A 532 -23.67 -13.71 -1.36
C TYR A 532 -24.28 -15.06 -0.99
N GLY A 533 -23.54 -15.93 -0.29
CA GLY A 533 -24.06 -17.19 0.25
C GLY A 533 -24.40 -18.24 -0.81
N GLU A 534 -23.83 -18.13 -2.01
CA GLU A 534 -24.03 -19.14 -3.04
C GLU A 534 -23.36 -20.47 -2.64
N ALA A 535 -24.05 -21.58 -2.86
CA ALA A 535 -23.57 -22.93 -2.55
C ALA A 535 -22.54 -23.43 -3.58
N ILE A 536 -21.41 -22.73 -3.67
CA ILE A 536 -20.29 -23.05 -4.55
C ILE A 536 -18.98 -23.08 -3.75
N ALA A 537 -17.99 -23.83 -4.22
CA ALA A 537 -16.65 -23.75 -3.64
C ALA A 537 -16.06 -22.34 -3.85
N PRO A 538 -15.54 -21.67 -2.80
CA PRO A 538 -15.05 -20.29 -2.88
C PRO A 538 -13.78 -20.13 -3.72
N GLY A 539 -13.02 -21.21 -3.91
CA GLY A 539 -11.76 -21.22 -4.65
C GLY A 539 -11.42 -22.62 -5.15
N GLY A 540 -10.15 -22.82 -5.51
CA GLY A 540 -9.64 -24.11 -5.99
C GLY A 540 -9.44 -25.14 -4.87
N PRO A 541 -8.97 -26.35 -5.22
CA PRO A 541 -8.73 -27.40 -4.26
C PRO A 541 -7.77 -26.99 -3.15
N GLU A 542 -8.09 -27.34 -1.91
CA GLU A 542 -7.25 -27.07 -0.75
C GLU A 542 -7.01 -28.38 0.01
N ALA A 543 -5.75 -28.68 0.34
CA ALA A 543 -5.44 -29.83 1.17
C ALA A 543 -6.08 -29.64 2.56
N ALA A 544 -6.87 -30.62 2.99
CA ALA A 544 -7.62 -30.59 4.24
C ALA A 544 -7.01 -31.52 5.30
N ALA A 545 -6.43 -32.64 4.88
CA ALA A 545 -5.80 -33.61 5.77
C ALA A 545 -4.75 -34.44 5.03
N VAL A 546 -3.84 -35.03 5.79
CA VAL A 546 -2.89 -36.04 5.34
C VAL A 546 -2.93 -37.20 6.33
N LYS A 547 -2.83 -38.44 5.81
CA LYS A 547 -2.76 -39.66 6.63
C LYS A 547 -1.68 -40.59 6.10
N ARG A 548 -1.07 -41.35 7.01
CA ARG A 548 -0.17 -42.46 6.67
C ARG A 548 -0.98 -43.68 6.25
N ALA A 549 -0.60 -44.34 5.17
CA ALA A 549 -1.26 -45.53 4.64
C ALA A 549 -0.23 -46.51 4.04
N GLY A 550 0.25 -47.46 4.84
CA GLY A 550 1.33 -48.36 4.41
C GLY A 550 2.60 -47.58 4.09
N GLU A 551 3.13 -47.73 2.88
CA GLU A 551 4.30 -46.98 2.38
C GLU A 551 3.94 -45.60 1.80
N ASP A 552 2.65 -45.29 1.68
CA ASP A 552 2.14 -44.09 1.04
C ASP A 552 1.65 -43.04 2.05
N LEU A 553 1.58 -41.79 1.60
CA LEU A 553 0.81 -40.73 2.26
C LEU A 553 -0.42 -40.42 1.42
N VAL A 554 -1.58 -40.28 2.04
CA VAL A 554 -2.83 -39.97 1.35
C VAL A 554 -3.33 -38.60 1.84
N LEU A 555 -3.42 -37.65 0.92
CA LEU A 555 -3.99 -36.33 1.18
C LEU A 555 -5.45 -36.30 0.76
N THR A 556 -6.29 -35.67 1.57
CA THR A 556 -7.68 -35.34 1.23
C THR A 556 -7.78 -33.86 0.91
N PHE A 557 -8.47 -33.52 -0.17
CA PHE A 557 -8.73 -32.16 -0.62
C PHE A 557 -10.20 -31.80 -0.43
N LYS A 558 -10.46 -30.54 -0.10
CA LYS A 558 -11.79 -29.90 -0.20
C LYS A 558 -11.84 -28.97 -1.42
N ASN A 559 -13.01 -28.44 -1.75
CA ASN A 559 -13.21 -27.49 -2.87
C ASN A 559 -12.81 -28.05 -4.24
N THR A 560 -12.99 -29.34 -4.45
CA THR A 560 -12.59 -30.04 -5.68
C THR A 560 -13.61 -29.91 -6.81
N GLY A 561 -14.85 -29.46 -6.52
CA GLY A 561 -15.92 -29.42 -7.53
C GLY A 561 -16.43 -30.82 -7.95
N GLY A 562 -16.22 -31.84 -7.12
CA GLY A 562 -16.58 -33.23 -7.42
C GLY A 562 -15.42 -34.10 -7.93
N GLY A 563 -14.19 -33.63 -7.78
CA GLY A 563 -12.99 -34.42 -7.99
C GLY A 563 -11.78 -33.62 -8.50
N LEU A 564 -10.60 -34.16 -8.28
CA LEU A 564 -9.34 -33.62 -8.77
C LEU A 564 -9.08 -34.05 -10.21
N ARG A 565 -8.48 -33.16 -11.00
CA ARG A 565 -8.07 -33.40 -12.38
C ARG A 565 -6.61 -33.01 -12.58
N THR A 566 -5.97 -33.66 -13.54
CA THR A 566 -4.62 -33.33 -13.97
C THR A 566 -4.59 -32.96 -15.44
N TYR A 567 -3.76 -31.97 -15.78
CA TYR A 567 -3.47 -31.63 -17.17
C TYR A 567 -2.12 -32.22 -17.59
N SER A 568 -2.04 -32.64 -18.86
CA SER A 568 -0.82 -33.11 -19.54
C SER A 568 -0.15 -34.38 -18.98
N SER A 569 -0.67 -34.98 -17.90
CA SER A 569 -0.16 -36.21 -17.28
C SER A 569 -1.26 -36.87 -16.44
N GLY A 570 -1.20 -38.18 -16.21
CA GLY A 570 -2.05 -38.88 -15.23
C GLY A 570 -1.58 -38.73 -13.77
N HIS A 571 -0.45 -38.06 -13.56
CA HIS A 571 0.13 -37.79 -12.25
C HIS A 571 0.15 -36.29 -11.97
N ALA A 572 -0.02 -35.94 -10.70
CA ALA A 572 0.17 -34.57 -10.24
C ALA A 572 1.67 -34.30 -10.02
N ILE A 573 2.15 -33.12 -10.40
CA ILE A 573 3.54 -32.68 -10.23
C ILE A 573 3.67 -31.69 -9.06
N GLY A 574 4.89 -31.50 -8.56
CA GLY A 574 5.18 -30.47 -7.57
C GLY A 574 4.85 -30.84 -6.11
N PHE A 575 4.56 -32.11 -5.83
CA PHE A 575 4.47 -32.63 -4.47
C PHE A 575 5.84 -33.03 -3.92
N GLU A 576 6.06 -32.71 -2.66
CA GLU A 576 7.30 -32.99 -1.95
C GLU A 576 7.00 -33.67 -0.60
N ALA A 577 7.78 -34.70 -0.27
CA ALA A 577 7.80 -35.28 1.08
C ALA A 577 9.09 -34.86 1.78
N CYS A 578 8.98 -34.41 3.02
CA CYS A 578 10.08 -33.77 3.74
C CYS A 578 10.39 -34.49 5.05
N ALA A 579 11.68 -34.73 5.29
CA ALA A 579 12.24 -35.18 6.56
C ALA A 579 13.06 -34.04 7.17
N GLY A 580 12.44 -33.27 8.07
CA GLY A 580 13.01 -32.00 8.51
C GLY A 580 13.18 -31.04 7.33
N ALA A 581 14.36 -30.44 7.16
CA ALA A 581 14.62 -29.50 6.07
C ALA A 581 14.90 -30.16 4.70
N VAL A 582 15.07 -31.48 4.67
CA VAL A 582 15.39 -32.22 3.44
C VAL A 582 14.08 -32.70 2.80
N CYS A 583 13.85 -32.28 1.57
CA CYS A 583 12.65 -32.61 0.81
C CYS A 583 13.00 -33.27 -0.52
N GLN A 584 12.13 -34.15 -0.98
CA GLN A 584 12.24 -34.82 -2.28
C GLN A 584 10.90 -34.77 -3.01
N PHE A 585 10.94 -34.62 -4.34
CA PHE A 585 9.74 -34.76 -5.15
C PHE A 585 9.22 -36.20 -5.06
N VAL A 586 7.90 -36.34 -4.98
CA VAL A 586 7.24 -37.64 -4.86
C VAL A 586 6.16 -37.80 -5.93
N LEU A 587 5.99 -39.04 -6.40
CA LEU A 587 4.96 -39.38 -7.37
C LEU A 587 3.57 -39.23 -6.72
N ALA A 588 2.73 -38.37 -7.29
CA ALA A 588 1.40 -38.09 -6.77
C ALA A 588 0.31 -38.57 -7.73
N VAL A 589 -0.61 -39.39 -7.22
CA VAL A 589 -1.71 -39.99 -7.99
C VAL A 589 -3.04 -39.44 -7.47
N PRO A 590 -3.71 -38.54 -8.20
CA PRO A 590 -5.03 -38.05 -7.82
C PRO A 590 -6.12 -39.09 -8.11
N GLN A 591 -7.05 -39.26 -7.17
CA GLN A 591 -8.24 -40.09 -7.31
C GLN A 591 -9.40 -39.51 -6.50
N GLY A 592 -10.48 -39.13 -7.17
CA GLY A 592 -11.61 -38.43 -6.54
C GLY A 592 -11.11 -37.16 -5.85
N ASP A 593 -11.37 -37.05 -4.54
CA ASP A 593 -10.93 -35.92 -3.72
C ASP A 593 -9.60 -36.16 -2.99
N THR A 594 -8.86 -37.19 -3.39
CA THR A 594 -7.61 -37.57 -2.72
C THR A 594 -6.41 -37.54 -3.66
N VAL A 595 -5.22 -37.36 -3.08
CA VAL A 595 -3.94 -37.56 -3.76
C VAL A 595 -3.13 -38.55 -2.95
N THR A 596 -2.72 -39.65 -3.57
CA THR A 596 -1.80 -40.62 -2.97
C THR A 596 -0.38 -40.31 -3.40
N LEU A 597 0.50 -40.03 -2.42
CA LEU A 597 1.93 -39.85 -2.61
C LEU A 597 2.63 -41.20 -2.43
N LYS A 598 3.00 -41.80 -3.56
CA LYS A 598 3.54 -43.17 -3.60
C LYS A 598 4.91 -43.25 -2.95
N GLY A 599 5.07 -44.15 -1.98
CA GLY A 599 6.33 -44.36 -1.25
C GLY A 599 6.77 -43.19 -0.37
N ALA A 600 5.91 -42.21 -0.12
CA ALA A 600 6.28 -40.99 0.61
C ALA A 600 6.33 -41.16 2.14
N ASN A 601 5.77 -42.26 2.68
CA ASN A 601 5.74 -42.56 4.12
C ASN A 601 7.06 -43.21 4.58
N GLN A 602 8.18 -42.56 4.29
CA GLN A 602 9.51 -43.01 4.71
C GLN A 602 9.77 -42.68 6.20
N PRO A 603 10.68 -43.42 6.87
CA PRO A 603 11.16 -43.06 8.20
C PRO A 603 11.66 -41.62 8.24
N GLY A 604 11.17 -40.84 9.20
CA GLY A 604 11.56 -39.44 9.37
C GLY A 604 10.77 -38.43 8.53
N THR A 605 9.85 -38.84 7.64
CA THR A 605 8.95 -37.88 6.98
C THR A 605 8.10 -37.18 8.04
N THR A 606 8.15 -35.84 8.06
CA THR A 606 7.45 -34.97 9.02
C THR A 606 6.35 -34.14 8.40
N HIS A 607 6.46 -33.77 7.12
CA HIS A 607 5.47 -32.96 6.42
C HIS A 607 5.51 -33.15 4.90
N VAL A 608 4.46 -32.64 4.24
CA VAL A 608 4.29 -32.61 2.79
C VAL A 608 4.16 -31.16 2.33
N ARG A 609 4.72 -30.85 1.16
CA ARG A 609 4.54 -29.56 0.48
C ARG A 609 3.99 -29.77 -0.94
N TYR A 610 3.28 -28.77 -1.45
CA TYR A 610 2.84 -28.72 -2.83
C TYR A 610 3.13 -27.34 -3.44
N ALA A 611 3.70 -27.36 -4.66
CA ALA A 611 4.04 -26.16 -5.43
C ALA A 611 4.97 -25.18 -4.66
N TRP A 612 5.96 -25.74 -3.94
CA TRP A 612 6.87 -25.00 -3.05
C TRP A 612 8.12 -24.45 -3.77
N ALA A 613 7.90 -23.48 -4.65
CA ALA A 613 8.97 -22.76 -5.36
C ALA A 613 8.55 -21.32 -5.68
N ASP A 614 9.45 -20.49 -6.21
CA ASP A 614 9.13 -19.14 -6.65
C ASP A 614 8.16 -19.16 -7.85
N ALA A 615 8.49 -19.97 -8.86
CA ALA A 615 7.65 -20.23 -10.02
C ALA A 615 7.53 -21.75 -10.30
N PRO A 616 6.68 -22.47 -9.54
CA PRO A 616 6.46 -23.91 -9.73
C PRO A 616 5.65 -24.19 -10.99
N TYR A 617 5.92 -25.32 -11.65
CA TYR A 617 4.97 -25.90 -12.59
C TYR A 617 3.90 -26.66 -11.81
N VAL A 618 2.63 -26.40 -12.16
CA VAL A 618 1.47 -27.03 -11.53
C VAL A 618 0.59 -27.66 -12.61
N ASN A 619 -0.04 -28.78 -12.27
CA ASN A 619 -0.99 -29.43 -13.16
C ASN A 619 -2.21 -30.02 -12.45
N LEU A 620 -2.39 -29.78 -11.15
CA LEU A 620 -3.50 -30.29 -10.35
C LEU A 620 -4.61 -29.23 -10.21
N TYR A 621 -5.82 -29.57 -10.65
CA TYR A 621 -6.96 -28.68 -10.73
C TYR A 621 -8.23 -29.32 -10.15
N SER A 622 -9.23 -28.49 -9.82
CA SER A 622 -10.60 -28.95 -9.56
C SER A 622 -11.31 -29.36 -10.85
N ALA A 623 -12.48 -29.99 -10.71
CA ALA A 623 -13.41 -30.21 -11.80
C ALA A 623 -13.93 -28.90 -12.44
N ASP A 624 -13.91 -27.80 -11.68
CA ASP A 624 -14.28 -26.45 -12.12
C ASP A 624 -13.10 -25.64 -12.68
N ASP A 625 -12.00 -26.30 -13.03
CA ASP A 625 -10.82 -25.68 -13.67
C ASP A 625 -10.14 -24.58 -12.83
N LEU A 626 -10.03 -24.80 -11.52
CA LEU A 626 -9.22 -23.96 -10.63
C LEU A 626 -7.98 -24.71 -10.12
N PRO A 627 -6.80 -24.06 -10.09
CA PRO A 627 -5.59 -24.70 -9.60
C PRO A 627 -5.69 -25.03 -8.11
N ALA A 628 -5.11 -26.16 -7.70
CA ALA A 628 -4.93 -26.47 -6.30
C ALA A 628 -4.05 -25.40 -5.61
N ALA A 629 -4.45 -24.99 -4.42
CA ALA A 629 -3.69 -24.03 -3.62
C ALA A 629 -2.35 -24.66 -3.18
N PRO A 630 -1.20 -23.96 -3.35
CA PRO A 630 0.06 -24.30 -2.70
C PRO A 630 -0.11 -24.44 -1.20
N PHE A 631 0.60 -25.39 -0.58
CA PHE A 631 0.55 -25.58 0.86
C PHE A 631 1.81 -26.26 1.44
N GLU A 632 1.93 -26.17 2.76
CA GLU A 632 2.74 -27.06 3.60
C GLU A 632 1.85 -27.64 4.71
N MET A 633 1.94 -28.96 4.94
CA MET A 633 1.10 -29.67 5.90
C MET A 633 1.89 -30.72 6.68
N ALA A 634 1.85 -30.65 8.01
CA ALA A 634 2.43 -31.65 8.90
C ALA A 634 1.64 -32.97 8.87
N LEU A 635 2.34 -34.09 9.10
CA LEU A 635 1.78 -35.45 9.09
C LEU A 635 0.99 -35.86 10.33
#